data_AF-A0A9X0CH25-F1
#
_entry.id   AF-A0A9X0CH25-F1
#
_cell.length_a   1.000
_cell.length_b   1.000
_cell.length_c   1.000
_cell.angle_alpha   90.00
_cell.angle_beta   90.00
_cell.angle_gamma   90.00
#
_symmetry.space_group_name_H-M   'P 1'
#
loop_
_entity.id
_entity.type
_entity.pdbx_description
1 polymer ?
#
loop_
_entity_poly.entity_id
_entity_poly.type
_entity_poly.pdbx_seq_one_letter_code
_entity_poly.pdbx_strand_id
1 'polypeptide(L)'
;MKGVVYFGDDDNTYDLRIFEQMRYTKKVSVWPVGLVGGLKWEGPICKDGSVVRFYTMWKPERPMPLDMAGFAINAKLFMDNPDVEMDPLASRGYLESSVISRLAGREEFEPLANNCKQILVWHTQTADPKMNQEDKLKKIGRESDPSMEV
;
A
#
# COMPACT_ATOMS: atom_id res chain seq x y z
N MET A 1 -2.60 -11.07 21.55
CA MET A 1 -3.09 -11.37 20.18
C MET A 1 -1.90 -11.59 19.26
N LYS A 2 -1.99 -12.53 18.31
CA LYS A 2 -0.98 -12.72 17.25
C LYS A 2 -1.68 -12.51 15.92
N GLY A 3 -1.42 -11.38 15.27
CA GLY A 3 -2.06 -11.00 14.03
C GLY A 3 -1.35 -9.81 13.41
N VAL A 4 -1.53 -9.65 12.10
CA VAL A 4 -0.95 -8.58 11.30
C VAL A 4 -2.08 -7.98 10.48
N VAL A 5 -2.11 -6.66 10.42
CA VAL A 5 -3.01 -5.88 9.58
C VAL A 5 -2.22 -5.42 8.36
N TYR A 6 -2.78 -5.64 7.19
CA TYR A 6 -2.27 -5.16 5.92
C TYR A 6 -3.40 -4.47 5.17
N PHE A 7 -3.14 -3.25 4.69
CA PHE A 7 -4.09 -2.46 3.92
C PHE A 7 -3.78 -2.69 2.43
N GLY A 8 -4.54 -3.59 1.81
CA GLY A 8 -4.39 -3.92 0.39
C GLY A 8 -5.57 -3.39 -0.41
N ASP A 9 -5.31 -2.37 -1.23
CA ASP A 9 -6.26 -1.83 -2.22
C ASP A 9 -6.62 -2.88 -3.28
N ASP A 10 -7.81 -2.76 -3.87
CA ASP A 10 -8.42 -3.79 -4.73
C ASP A 10 -7.85 -3.84 -6.16
N ASP A 11 -7.13 -2.81 -6.60
CA ASP A 11 -6.56 -2.67 -7.95
C ASP A 11 -5.05 -2.98 -8.04
N ASN A 12 -4.40 -3.10 -6.88
CA ASN A 12 -2.98 -3.35 -6.75
C ASN A 12 -2.64 -4.82 -7.10
N THR A 13 -1.37 -5.08 -7.43
CA THR A 13 -0.88 -6.43 -7.74
C THR A 13 0.06 -6.92 -6.65
N TYR A 14 -0.20 -8.12 -6.13
CA TYR A 14 0.51 -8.67 -4.98
C TYR A 14 1.18 -10.01 -5.30
N ASP A 15 2.47 -10.13 -5.04
CA ASP A 15 3.17 -11.41 -5.07
C ASP A 15 2.93 -12.17 -3.75
N LEU A 16 2.55 -13.45 -3.82
CA LEU A 16 2.24 -14.26 -2.64
C LEU A 16 3.36 -14.27 -1.58
N ARG A 17 4.63 -14.10 -1.99
CA ARG A 17 5.79 -14.08 -1.09
C ARG A 17 5.73 -12.95 -0.08
N ILE A 18 5.03 -11.84 -0.35
CA ILE A 18 4.95 -10.75 0.62
C ILE A 18 4.08 -11.12 1.82
N PHE A 19 2.99 -11.86 1.58
CA PHE A 19 2.09 -12.32 2.65
C PHE A 19 2.78 -13.29 3.61
N GLU A 20 3.63 -14.17 3.09
CA GLU A 20 4.43 -15.08 3.94
C GLU A 20 5.49 -14.35 4.76
N GLN A 21 6.00 -13.22 4.28
CA GLN A 21 6.96 -12.41 5.03
C GLN A 21 6.26 -11.56 6.10
N MET A 22 5.20 -10.82 5.73
CA MET A 22 4.51 -9.91 6.65
C MET A 22 3.81 -10.66 7.80
N ARG A 23 3.49 -11.95 7.65
CA ARG A 23 2.89 -12.78 8.72
C ARG A 23 3.65 -12.71 10.05
N TYR A 24 4.95 -12.41 10.00
CA TYR A 24 5.83 -12.45 11.17
C TYR A 24 6.12 -11.09 11.82
N THR A 25 5.56 -10.00 11.30
CA THR A 25 5.76 -8.61 11.76
C THR A 25 5.58 -8.46 13.27
N LYS A 26 6.56 -7.83 13.94
CA LYS A 26 6.56 -7.59 15.39
C LYS A 26 6.04 -6.21 15.76
N LYS A 27 6.39 -5.19 14.99
CA LYS A 27 5.89 -3.81 15.09
C LYS A 27 5.35 -3.36 13.75
N VAL A 28 6.23 -2.87 12.87
CA VAL A 28 5.88 -2.37 11.55
C VAL A 28 6.91 -2.88 10.56
N SER A 29 6.47 -3.69 9.60
CA SER A 29 7.31 -4.19 8.52
C SER A 29 7.14 -3.33 7.28
N VAL A 30 8.22 -3.10 6.54
CA VAL A 30 8.22 -2.22 5.35
C VAL A 30 8.96 -2.85 4.18
N TRP A 31 8.55 -2.50 2.97
CA TRP A 31 9.17 -2.95 1.72
C TRP A 31 8.97 -1.95 0.57
N PRO A 32 9.76 -2.04 -0.52
CA PRO A 32 9.56 -1.23 -1.70
C PRO A 32 8.30 -1.62 -2.48
N VAL A 33 7.63 -0.62 -3.08
CA VAL A 33 6.44 -0.78 -3.93
C VAL A 33 6.78 -0.34 -5.36
N GLY A 34 6.36 -1.11 -6.35
CA GLY A 34 6.57 -0.81 -7.77
C GLY A 34 5.50 0.12 -8.33
N LEU A 35 5.87 0.90 -9.36
CA LEU A 35 4.97 1.75 -10.16
C LEU A 35 4.16 2.79 -9.34
N VAL A 36 4.75 3.31 -8.27
CA VAL A 36 4.09 4.26 -7.36
C VAL A 36 4.84 5.60 -7.30
N GLY A 37 4.16 6.66 -6.88
CA GLY A 37 4.77 7.99 -6.69
C GLY A 37 5.35 8.62 -7.96
N GLY A 38 4.96 8.14 -9.14
CA GLY A 38 5.55 8.53 -10.42
C GLY A 38 6.95 7.94 -10.68
N LEU A 39 7.32 6.89 -9.95
CA LEU A 39 8.62 6.23 -10.04
C LEU A 39 8.47 4.77 -10.50
N LYS A 40 9.58 4.17 -10.95
CA LYS A 40 9.63 2.71 -11.19
C LYS A 40 9.36 1.94 -9.90
N TRP A 41 9.83 2.47 -8.78
CA TRP A 41 9.54 2.00 -7.43
C TRP A 41 9.78 3.14 -6.44
N GLU A 42 9.10 3.07 -5.30
CA GLU A 42 9.28 3.94 -4.13
C GLU A 42 9.42 3.06 -2.89
N GLY A 43 10.07 3.56 -1.84
CA GLY A 43 10.04 2.91 -0.53
C GLY A 43 11.38 2.94 0.23
N PRO A 44 11.57 2.05 1.21
CA PRO A 44 12.71 2.09 2.09
C PRO A 44 13.98 1.61 1.38
N ILE A 45 15.10 2.28 1.66
CA ILE A 45 16.44 1.78 1.39
C ILE A 45 16.97 1.21 2.68
N CYS A 46 17.35 -0.07 2.62
CA CYS A 46 17.70 -0.83 3.81
C CYS A 46 19.15 -1.31 3.73
N LYS A 47 19.83 -1.33 4.87
CA LYS A 47 21.21 -1.80 5.01
C LYS A 47 21.34 -2.55 6.33
N ASP A 48 21.93 -3.74 6.26
CA ASP A 48 22.22 -4.59 7.43
C ASP A 48 21.01 -4.82 8.35
N GLY A 49 19.81 -4.99 7.76
CA GLY A 49 18.58 -5.26 8.51
C GLY A 49 17.86 -4.02 9.04
N SER A 50 18.31 -2.81 8.67
CA SER A 50 17.71 -1.54 9.13
C SER A 50 17.35 -0.62 7.98
N VAL A 51 16.30 0.18 8.14
CA VAL A 51 15.92 1.24 7.18
C VAL A 51 16.83 2.45 7.37
N VAL A 52 17.63 2.81 6.35
CA VAL A 52 18.56 3.95 6.44
C VAL A 52 17.99 5.25 5.91
N ARG A 53 17.14 5.18 4.88
CA ARG A 53 16.44 6.31 4.27
C ARG A 53 15.32 5.80 3.38
N PHE A 54 14.57 6.70 2.75
CA PHE A 54 13.59 6.37 1.72
C PHE A 54 14.06 6.83 0.34
N TYR A 55 13.68 6.09 -0.67
CA TYR A 55 13.76 6.49 -2.07
C TYR A 55 12.38 6.97 -2.50
N THR A 56 12.24 8.28 -2.65
CA THR A 56 11.00 8.96 -3.03
C THR A 56 11.33 10.29 -3.70
N MET A 57 10.40 10.85 -4.46
CA MET A 57 10.51 12.18 -5.07
C MET A 57 9.28 13.04 -4.81
N TRP A 58 8.10 12.44 -4.71
CA TRP A 58 6.88 13.18 -4.46
C TRP A 58 6.69 13.38 -2.95
N LYS A 59 6.75 14.65 -2.53
CA LYS A 59 6.66 15.08 -1.12
C LYS A 59 7.61 14.29 -0.20
N PRO A 60 8.93 14.38 -0.39
CA PRO A 60 9.91 13.66 0.41
C PRO A 60 9.92 14.08 1.89
N GLU A 61 9.35 15.24 2.22
CA GLU A 61 9.20 15.78 3.56
C GLU A 61 8.11 15.09 4.40
N ARG A 62 7.34 14.16 3.80
CA ARG A 62 6.40 13.32 4.55
C ARG A 62 7.13 12.58 5.66
N PRO A 63 6.56 12.49 6.89
CA PRO A 63 7.17 11.74 7.98
C PRO A 63 7.48 10.29 7.60
N MET A 64 6.55 9.65 6.89
CA MET A 64 6.69 8.31 6.35
C MET A 64 6.34 8.32 4.86
N PRO A 65 7.32 8.50 3.95
CA PRO A 65 7.09 8.54 2.52
C PRO A 65 7.00 7.11 1.97
N LEU A 66 5.94 6.42 2.37
CA LEU A 66 5.56 5.09 1.93
C LEU A 66 4.18 5.16 1.31
N ASP A 67 3.91 4.23 0.40
CA ASP A 67 2.59 3.94 -0.11
C ASP A 67 1.84 3.00 0.85
N MET A 68 0.51 3.01 0.81
CA MET A 68 -0.36 2.15 1.65
C MET A 68 0.02 0.67 1.54
N ALA A 69 0.37 0.21 0.34
CA ALA A 69 0.71 -1.19 0.08
C ALA A 69 2.16 -1.56 0.51
N GLY A 70 2.95 -0.60 1.00
CA GLY A 70 4.37 -0.74 1.31
C GLY A 70 4.71 -1.16 2.74
N PHE A 71 3.70 -1.40 3.58
CA PHE A 71 3.92 -1.76 4.98
C PHE A 71 2.81 -2.66 5.54
N ALA A 72 3.12 -3.36 6.64
CA ALA A 72 2.12 -4.05 7.46
C ALA A 72 2.42 -3.84 8.94
N ILE A 73 1.37 -3.93 9.76
CA ILE A 73 1.40 -3.51 11.17
C ILE A 73 0.98 -4.67 12.05
N ASN A 74 1.70 -4.90 13.14
CA ASN A 74 1.27 -5.86 14.14
C ASN A 74 -0.07 -5.42 14.75
N ALA A 75 -1.09 -6.27 14.71
CA ALA A 75 -2.44 -5.92 15.13
C ALA A 75 -2.52 -5.51 16.62
N LYS A 76 -1.57 -5.92 17.46
CA LYS A 76 -1.47 -5.47 18.85
C LYS A 76 -1.20 -3.97 18.96
N LEU A 77 -0.49 -3.35 18.01
CA LEU A 77 -0.22 -1.91 18.03
C LEU A 77 -1.50 -1.07 17.97
N PHE A 78 -2.50 -1.48 17.20
CA PHE A 78 -3.80 -0.79 17.19
C PHE A 78 -4.58 -0.97 18.51
N MET A 79 -4.48 -2.15 19.12
CA MET A 79 -5.12 -2.39 20.43
C MET A 79 -4.46 -1.60 21.56
N ASP A 80 -3.14 -1.42 21.48
CA ASP A 80 -2.36 -0.66 22.46
C ASP A 80 -2.45 0.86 22.23
N ASN A 81 -2.85 1.29 21.03
CA ASN A 81 -3.01 2.70 20.64
C ASN A 81 -4.38 2.92 19.97
N PRO A 82 -5.49 2.80 20.73
CA PRO A 82 -6.86 2.78 20.18
C PRO A 82 -7.31 4.11 19.56
N ASP A 83 -6.57 5.18 19.80
CA ASP A 83 -6.73 6.53 19.25
C ASP A 83 -6.03 6.71 17.89
N VAL A 84 -5.31 5.70 17.41
CA VAL A 84 -4.66 5.73 16.09
C VAL A 84 -5.63 5.29 15.02
N GLU A 85 -5.93 6.22 14.12
CA GLU A 85 -6.77 6.02 12.94
C GLU A 85 -6.19 6.75 11.72
N MET A 86 -6.66 6.38 10.54
CA MET A 86 -6.38 7.12 9.31
C MET A 86 -7.12 8.46 9.36
N ASP A 87 -6.41 9.57 9.18
CA ASP A 87 -7.00 10.91 9.20
C ASP A 87 -7.65 11.21 7.83
N PRO A 88 -8.98 11.27 7.73
CA PRO A 88 -9.67 11.53 6.47
C PRO A 88 -9.45 12.96 5.96
N LEU A 89 -8.97 13.87 6.81
CA LEU A 89 -8.65 15.25 6.47
C LEU A 89 -7.16 15.42 6.15
N ALA A 90 -6.36 14.35 6.21
CA ALA A 90 -4.95 14.40 5.86
C ALA A 90 -4.76 14.92 4.42
N SER A 91 -3.78 15.79 4.25
CA SER A 91 -3.41 16.28 2.92
C SER A 91 -3.01 15.10 2.02
N ARG A 92 -3.31 15.19 0.72
CA ARG A 92 -2.95 14.15 -0.26
C ARG A 92 -1.52 13.65 -0.06
N GLY A 93 -1.36 12.35 0.18
CA GLY A 93 -0.08 11.67 0.43
C GLY A 93 0.35 11.52 1.88
N TYR A 94 -0.38 12.08 2.83
CA TYR A 94 -0.06 12.00 4.27
C TYR A 94 -0.93 11.01 5.03
N LEU A 95 -1.82 10.28 4.36
CA LEU A 95 -2.74 9.35 4.99
C LEU A 95 -1.98 8.21 5.69
N GLU A 96 -0.98 7.65 5.03
CA GLU A 96 -0.10 6.61 5.58
C GLU A 96 0.68 7.14 6.79
N SER A 97 1.16 8.39 6.67
CA SER A 97 1.88 9.05 7.76
C SER A 97 0.99 9.30 8.98
N SER A 98 -0.33 9.50 8.82
CA SER A 98 -1.23 9.73 9.97
C SER A 98 -1.33 8.53 10.91
N VAL A 99 -1.05 7.32 10.39
CA VAL A 99 -1.05 6.07 11.15
C VAL A 99 0.36 5.68 11.55
N ILE A 100 1.24 5.44 10.57
CA ILE A 100 2.53 4.79 10.82
C ILE A 100 3.40 5.63 11.76
N SER A 101 3.43 6.96 11.57
CA SER A 101 4.29 7.84 12.38
C SER A 101 3.88 7.92 13.85
N ARG A 102 2.63 7.52 14.19
CA ARG A 102 2.14 7.43 15.57
C ARG A 102 2.43 6.08 16.22
N LEU A 103 2.73 5.04 15.43
CA LEU A 103 2.90 3.67 15.93
C LEU A 103 4.35 3.23 16.04
N ALA A 104 5.25 3.76 15.20
CA ALA A 104 6.66 3.37 15.20
C ALA A 104 7.55 4.43 14.54
N GLY A 105 8.77 4.57 15.06
CA GLY A 105 9.86 5.29 14.41
C GLY A 105 10.52 4.48 13.30
N ARG A 106 11.27 5.15 12.40
CA ARG A 106 11.97 4.50 11.26
C ARG A 106 12.94 3.41 11.72
N GLU A 107 13.56 3.60 12.88
CA GLU A 107 14.49 2.67 13.52
C GLU A 107 13.82 1.40 14.05
N GLU A 108 12.50 1.41 14.20
CA GLU A 108 11.71 0.26 14.65
C GLU A 108 11.10 -0.52 13.48
N PHE A 109 11.32 -0.06 12.25
CA PHE A 109 10.82 -0.72 11.05
C PHE A 109 11.61 -1.99 10.77
N GLU A 110 10.88 -3.04 10.39
CA GLU A 110 11.39 -4.35 10.03
C GLU A 110 11.49 -4.48 8.49
N PRO A 111 12.70 -4.43 7.90
CA PRO A 111 12.87 -4.55 6.46
C PRO A 111 12.50 -5.94 5.94
N LEU A 112 11.56 -6.00 5.00
CA LEU A 112 11.22 -7.23 4.27
C LEU A 112 11.77 -7.18 2.83
N ALA A 113 11.32 -8.11 1.99
CA ALA A 113 11.66 -8.18 0.56
C ALA A 113 13.18 -8.19 0.30
N ASN A 114 13.87 -9.12 0.97
CA ASN A 114 15.33 -9.29 0.91
C ASN A 114 16.09 -7.98 1.24
N ASN A 115 15.83 -7.43 2.44
CA ASN A 115 16.39 -6.16 2.88
C ASN A 115 16.13 -5.04 1.84
N CYS A 116 14.89 -4.94 1.41
CA CYS A 116 14.37 -3.92 0.49
C CYS A 116 15.03 -3.95 -0.90
N LYS A 117 15.43 -5.13 -1.38
CA LYS A 117 16.06 -5.33 -2.70
C LYS A 117 15.14 -5.99 -3.73
N GLN A 118 13.92 -6.34 -3.33
CA GLN A 118 12.91 -6.94 -4.20
C GLN A 118 11.64 -6.10 -4.20
N ILE A 119 11.00 -6.02 -5.36
CA ILE A 119 9.65 -5.50 -5.51
C ILE A 119 8.70 -6.70 -5.49
N LEU A 120 7.80 -6.75 -4.51
CA LEU A 120 6.82 -7.84 -4.36
C LEU A 120 5.37 -7.33 -4.39
N VAL A 121 5.18 -6.03 -4.54
CA VAL A 121 3.88 -5.36 -4.66
C VAL A 121 4.00 -4.24 -5.69
N TRP A 122 2.97 -4.07 -6.51
CA TRP A 122 2.89 -3.02 -7.51
C TRP A 122 1.58 -2.25 -7.36
N HIS A 123 1.67 -0.93 -7.35
CA HIS A 123 0.53 -0.02 -7.31
C HIS A 123 -0.08 0.14 -8.72
N THR A 124 -0.60 -0.96 -9.25
CA THR A 124 -1.29 -1.00 -10.55
C THR A 124 -2.63 -0.29 -10.46
N GLN A 125 -3.13 0.18 -11.61
CA GLN A 125 -4.46 0.76 -11.73
C GLN A 125 -5.13 0.16 -12.97
N THR A 126 -6.40 -0.19 -12.84
CA THR A 126 -7.20 -0.66 -13.97
C THR A 126 -7.60 0.53 -14.83
N ALA A 127 -7.43 0.41 -16.15
CA ALA A 127 -7.87 1.45 -17.07
C ALA A 127 -9.40 1.47 -17.17
N ASP A 128 -9.98 2.67 -17.29
CA ASP A 128 -11.43 2.81 -17.52
C ASP A 128 -11.86 2.04 -18.78
N PRO A 129 -12.91 1.21 -18.70
CA PRO A 129 -13.38 0.46 -19.85
C PRO A 129 -13.96 1.40 -20.91
N LYS A 130 -13.66 1.12 -22.18
CA LYS A 130 -14.22 1.86 -23.31
C LYS A 130 -15.61 1.33 -23.65
N MET A 131 -16.65 2.01 -23.19
CA MET A 131 -18.05 1.58 -23.32
C MET A 131 -18.78 2.12 -24.57
N ASN A 132 -18.04 2.60 -25.57
CA ASN A 132 -18.61 3.25 -26.76
C ASN A 132 -19.50 2.33 -27.62
N GLN A 133 -19.33 1.01 -27.53
CA GLN A 133 -20.21 0.05 -28.22
C GLN A 133 -21.49 -0.22 -27.41
N GLU A 134 -21.42 -0.24 -26.08
CA GLU A 134 -22.60 -0.32 -25.21
C GLU A 134 -23.53 0.88 -25.45
N ASP A 135 -22.96 2.08 -25.57
CA ASP A 135 -23.72 3.29 -25.92
C ASP A 135 -24.47 3.16 -27.27
N LYS A 136 -23.88 2.46 -28.25
CA LYS A 136 -24.52 2.22 -29.55
C LYS A 136 -25.60 1.15 -29.46
N LEU A 137 -25.33 0.07 -28.73
CA LEU A 137 -26.29 -1.01 -28.47
C LEU A 137 -27.54 -0.47 -27.77
N LYS A 138 -27.35 0.43 -26.80
CA LYS A 138 -28.42 1.15 -26.13
C LYS A 138 -29.31 1.95 -27.08
N LYS A 139 -28.72 2.67 -28.02
CA LYS A 139 -29.47 3.47 -29.00
C LYS A 139 -30.34 2.65 -29.96
N ILE A 140 -29.99 1.38 -30.18
CA ILE A 140 -30.76 0.48 -31.07
C ILE A 140 -31.64 -0.51 -30.29
N GLY A 141 -31.82 -0.32 -28.98
CA GLY A 141 -32.67 -1.18 -28.14
C GLY A 141 -32.12 -2.59 -27.93
N ARG A 142 -30.80 -2.76 -28.02
CA ARG A 142 -30.09 -4.04 -27.82
C ARG A 142 -29.10 -3.95 -26.66
N GLU A 143 -29.53 -3.28 -25.58
CA GLU A 143 -28.75 -3.11 -24.35
C GLU A 143 -28.28 -4.47 -23.80
N SER A 144 -27.09 -4.48 -23.21
CA SER A 144 -26.62 -5.61 -22.42
C SER A 144 -27.61 -5.93 -21.29
N ASP A 145 -27.78 -7.23 -21.01
CA ASP A 145 -28.74 -7.72 -20.03
C ASP A 145 -28.41 -7.19 -18.63
N PRO A 146 -29.28 -6.35 -18.03
CA PRO A 146 -29.00 -5.76 -16.72
C PRO A 146 -29.03 -6.78 -15.57
N SER A 147 -29.46 -8.02 -15.81
CA SER A 147 -29.43 -9.10 -14.81
C SER A 147 -28.07 -9.81 -14.71
N MET A 148 -27.14 -9.54 -15.64
CA MET A 148 -25.80 -10.11 -15.64
C MET A 148 -24.85 -9.24 -14.80
N GLU A 149 -24.27 -9.80 -13.73
CA GLU A 149 -23.21 -9.16 -12.94
C GLU A 149 -21.89 -9.12 -13.73
N VAL A 150 -21.18 -7.99 -13.67
CA VAL A 150 -19.91 -7.71 -14.38
C VAL A 150 -18.93 -7.08 -13.42
#